data_AF-A0A7C1A296-F1
#
_entry.id   AF-A0A7C1A296-F1
#
_cell.length_a   1.000
_cell.length_b   1.000
_cell.length_c   1.000
_cell.angle_alpha   90.00
_cell.angle_beta   90.00
_cell.angle_gamma   90.00
#
_symmetry.space_group_name_H-M   'P 1'
#
loop_
_entity.id
_entity.type
_entity.pdbx_description
1 polymer ?
#
loop_
_entity_poly.entity_id
_entity_poly.type
_entity_poly.pdbx_seq_one_letter_code
_entity_poly.pdbx_strand_id
1 'polypeptide(L)'
;VLDGDPEKTEKVLPMIHLVFSNLKAWLLGTHHGVSAQHLPAYLDEFVFRFNRRFYPMTAFDSVLGIGTRVPGPTYDALYTGQWHHSATSAKT
;
A
#
# COMPACT_ATOMS: atom_id res chain seq x y z
N VAL A 1 -4.65 25.95 4.25
CA VAL A 1 -5.05 24.77 3.44
C VAL A 1 -4.61 25.02 2.01
N LEU A 2 -3.92 24.07 1.38
CA LEU A 2 -3.51 24.17 -0.03
C LEU A 2 -4.77 23.97 -0.87
N ASP A 3 -5.45 25.07 -1.20
CA ASP A 3 -6.83 25.10 -1.72
C ASP A 3 -6.92 24.74 -3.22
N GLY A 4 -6.14 23.76 -3.66
CA GLY A 4 -5.95 23.42 -5.08
C GLY A 4 -5.13 24.44 -5.88
N ASP A 5 -4.58 25.46 -5.23
CA ASP A 5 -3.73 26.49 -5.83
C ASP A 5 -2.37 25.88 -6.26
N PRO A 6 -2.08 25.82 -7.57
CA PRO A 6 -0.87 25.17 -8.07
C PRO A 6 0.42 25.90 -7.64
N GLU A 7 0.41 27.24 -7.54
CA GLU A 7 1.60 28.00 -7.16
C GLU A 7 1.96 27.78 -5.68
N LYS A 8 0.95 27.71 -4.81
CA LYS A 8 1.17 27.40 -3.38
C LYS A 8 1.59 25.94 -3.21
N THR A 9 1.01 25.04 -3.99
CA THR A 9 1.34 23.61 -3.93
C THR A 9 2.77 23.36 -4.38
N GLU A 10 3.23 24.01 -5.45
CA GLU A 10 4.61 23.88 -5.93
C GLU A 10 5.64 24.42 -4.93
N LYS A 11 5.31 25.49 -4.21
CA LYS A 11 6.16 26.06 -3.14
C LYS A 11 6.31 25.13 -1.93
N VAL A 12 5.27 24.36 -1.59
CA VAL A 12 5.27 23.50 -0.39
C VAL A 12 5.65 22.05 -0.70
N LEU A 13 5.21 21.54 -1.85
CA LEU A 13 5.40 20.17 -2.33
C LEU A 13 5.86 20.21 -3.80
N PRO A 14 7.15 20.53 -4.04
CA PRO A 14 7.68 20.56 -5.39
C PRO A 14 7.52 19.18 -6.06
N MET A 15 7.17 19.18 -7.34
CA MET A 15 7.02 17.96 -8.16
C MET A 15 5.93 16.96 -7.71
N ILE A 16 4.99 17.34 -6.85
CA ILE A 16 3.93 16.42 -6.38
C ILE A 16 3.09 15.82 -7.52
N HIS A 17 2.94 16.57 -8.62
CA HIS A 17 2.26 16.10 -9.83
C HIS A 17 2.93 14.85 -10.43
N LEU A 18 4.25 14.67 -10.29
CA LEU A 18 4.95 13.46 -10.72
C LEU A 18 4.59 12.26 -9.86
N VAL A 19 4.42 12.45 -8.55
CA VAL A 19 3.98 11.39 -7.65
C VAL A 19 2.57 10.93 -8.03
N PHE A 20 1.66 11.86 -8.32
CA PHE A 20 0.32 11.52 -8.80
C PHE A 20 0.31 10.83 -10.16
N SER A 21 1.14 11.28 -11.11
CA SER A 21 1.30 10.60 -12.40
C SER A 21 1.83 9.17 -12.23
N ASN A 22 2.81 8.97 -11.35
CA ASN A 22 3.36 7.66 -11.04
C ASN A 22 2.33 6.75 -10.36
N LEU A 23 1.53 7.29 -9.44
CA LEU A 23 0.44 6.53 -8.79
C LEU A 23 -0.58 6.04 -9.83
N LYS A 24 -1.02 6.92 -10.73
CA LYS A 24 -1.97 6.56 -11.79
C LYS A 24 -1.41 5.47 -12.72
N ALA A 25 -0.16 5.64 -13.16
CA ALA A 25 0.51 4.66 -14.01
C ALA A 25 0.67 3.30 -13.30
N TRP A 26 1.05 3.31 -12.02
CA TRP A 26 1.20 2.09 -11.22
C TRP A 26 -0.14 1.36 -11.01
N LEU A 27 -1.21 2.09 -10.67
CA LEU A 27 -2.55 1.52 -10.49
C LEU A 27 -3.03 0.84 -11.77
N LEU A 28 -2.87 1.50 -12.93
CA LEU A 28 -3.29 0.98 -14.21
C LEU A 28 -2.44 -0.22 -14.68
N GLY A 29 -1.14 -0.21 -14.37
CA GLY A 29 -0.22 -1.27 -14.79
C GLY A 29 -0.23 -2.51 -13.91
N THR A 30 -0.52 -2.36 -12.61
CA THR A 30 -0.41 -3.46 -11.63
C THR A 30 -1.74 -4.15 -11.38
N HIS A 31 -2.85 -3.41 -11.37
CA HIS A 31 -4.15 -3.95 -11.03
C HIS A 31 -5.05 -4.05 -12.26
N HIS A 32 -5.69 -5.20 -12.44
CA HIS A 32 -6.67 -5.39 -13.51
C HIS A 32 -7.90 -4.50 -13.34
N GLY A 33 -8.26 -4.20 -12.09
CA GLY A 33 -9.32 -3.26 -11.73
C GLY A 33 -9.05 -2.66 -10.35
N VAL A 34 -9.45 -1.41 -10.17
CA VAL A 34 -9.27 -0.66 -8.93
C VAL A 34 -10.67 -0.34 -8.37
N SER A 35 -10.94 -0.83 -7.16
CA SER A 35 -12.19 -0.57 -6.44
C SER A 35 -11.98 0.38 -5.27
N ALA A 36 -12.94 1.26 -5.01
CA ALA A 36 -12.93 2.16 -3.86
C ALA A 36 -12.85 1.41 -2.52
N GLN A 37 -13.40 0.19 -2.44
CA GLN A 37 -13.34 -0.66 -1.24
C GLN A 37 -11.90 -0.97 -0.80
N HIS A 38 -10.98 -1.06 -1.74
CA HIS A 38 -9.57 -1.41 -1.48
C HIS A 38 -8.63 -0.22 -1.63
N LEU A 39 -9.16 1.00 -1.80
CA LEU A 39 -8.36 2.20 -2.01
C LEU A 39 -7.29 2.42 -0.92
N PRO A 40 -7.59 2.24 0.38
CA PRO A 40 -6.55 2.37 1.41
C PRO A 40 -5.39 1.38 1.21
N ALA A 41 -5.69 0.13 0.85
CA ALA A 41 -4.68 -0.90 0.64
C ALA A 41 -3.79 -0.59 -0.58
N TYR A 42 -4.38 -0.12 -1.68
CA TYR A 42 -3.61 0.30 -2.86
C TYR A 42 -2.66 1.46 -2.54
N LEU A 43 -3.11 2.42 -1.74
CA LEU A 43 -2.29 3.57 -1.36
C LEU A 43 -1.15 3.15 -0.42
N ASP A 44 -1.43 2.31 0.57
CA ASP A 44 -0.40 1.76 1.46
C ASP A 44 0.67 0.99 0.67
N GLU A 45 0.24 0.17 -0.30
CA GLU A 45 1.14 -0.57 -1.17
C GLU A 45 1.97 0.36 -2.08
N PHE A 46 1.35 1.37 -2.68
CA PHE A 46 2.06 2.35 -3.50
C PHE A 46 3.13 3.08 -2.69
N VAL A 47 2.79 3.58 -1.51
CA VAL A 47 3.73 4.29 -0.62
C VAL A 47 4.87 3.36 -0.21
N PHE A 48 4.55 2.10 0.12
CA PHE A 48 5.55 1.10 0.47
C PHE A 48 6.56 0.88 -0.66
N ARG A 49 6.08 0.66 -1.89
CA ARG A 49 6.91 0.43 -3.08
C ARG A 49 7.67 1.69 -3.49
N PHE A 50 6.99 2.84 -3.55
CA PHE A 50 7.55 4.10 -4.04
C PHE A 50 8.71 4.60 -3.17
N ASN A 51 8.58 4.49 -1.84
CA ASN A 51 9.61 4.92 -0.89
C ASN A 51 10.82 3.98 -0.84
N ARG A 52 10.65 2.72 -1.27
CA ARG A 52 11.71 1.69 -1.23
C ARG A 52 12.20 1.22 -2.60
N ARG A 53 11.81 1.93 -3.67
CA ARG A 53 12.08 1.52 -5.07
C ARG A 53 13.55 1.31 -5.44
N PHE A 54 14.47 1.91 -4.69
CA PHE A 54 15.91 1.77 -4.92
C PHE A 54 16.58 0.71 -4.02
N TYR A 55 15.84 0.11 -3.07
CA TYR A 55 16.37 -0.79 -2.05
C TYR A 55 15.52 -2.07 -1.96
N PRO A 56 15.57 -2.94 -2.98
CA PRO A 56 14.69 -4.10 -3.06
C PRO A 56 14.88 -5.09 -1.89
N MET A 57 16.12 -5.30 -1.44
CA MET A 57 16.40 -6.19 -0.30
C MET A 57 15.80 -5.65 1.01
N THR A 58 15.92 -4.34 1.24
CA THR A 58 15.31 -3.69 2.42
C THR A 58 13.77 -3.75 2.37
N ALA A 59 13.17 -3.66 1.18
CA ALA A 59 11.74 -3.86 1.02
C ALA A 59 11.34 -5.29 1.36
N PHE A 60 12.07 -6.29 0.86
CA PHE A 60 11.83 -7.69 1.17
C PHE A 60 11.93 -7.95 2.68
N ASP A 61 13.01 -7.51 3.32
CA ASP A 61 13.22 -7.68 4.76
C ASP A 61 12.11 -6.99 5.58
N SER A 62 11.62 -5.83 5.13
CA SER A 62 10.51 -5.13 5.77
C SER A 62 9.22 -5.95 5.70
N VAL A 63 8.88 -6.51 4.54
CA VAL A 63 7.68 -7.35 4.39
C VAL A 63 7.81 -8.62 5.22
N LEU A 64 8.98 -9.28 5.17
CA LEU A 64 9.25 -10.47 5.94
C LEU A 64 9.13 -10.19 7.45
N GLY A 65 9.72 -9.10 7.92
CA GLY A 65 9.65 -8.67 9.32
C GLY A 65 8.26 -8.21 9.79
N ILE A 66 7.35 -7.86 8.88
CA ILE A 66 5.93 -7.63 9.19
C ILE A 66 5.20 -8.97 9.25
N GLY A 67 5.43 -9.84 8.26
CA GLY A 67 4.78 -11.15 8.16
C GLY A 67 5.11 -12.08 9.33
N THR A 68 6.32 -11.99 9.89
CA THR A 68 6.73 -12.81 11.04
C THR A 68 6.15 -12.36 12.38
N ARG A 69 5.53 -11.18 12.46
CA ARG A 69 4.92 -10.67 13.71
C ARG A 69 3.58 -11.30 14.03
N VAL A 70 2.91 -11.86 13.03
CA VAL A 70 1.61 -12.51 13.19
C VAL A 70 1.85 -14.02 13.25
N PRO A 71 1.43 -14.71 14.31
CA PRO A 71 1.51 -16.16 14.34
C PRO A 71 0.66 -16.71 13.18
N GLY A 72 1.29 -17.52 12.33
CA GLY A 72 0.61 -18.17 11.23
C GLY A 72 -0.41 -19.20 11.74
N PRO A 73 -1.40 -19.57 10.92
CA PRO A 73 -2.33 -20.63 11.25
C PRO A 73 -1.58 -21.96 11.41
N THR A 74 -2.02 -22.78 12.37
CA THR A 74 -1.58 -24.17 12.45
C THR A 74 -2.20 -24.97 11.31
N TYR A 75 -1.55 -26.08 10.93
CA TYR A 75 -2.07 -26.99 9.91
C TYR A 75 -3.52 -27.40 10.24
N ASP A 76 -3.78 -27.84 11.47
CA ASP A 76 -5.12 -28.23 11.91
C ASP A 76 -6.16 -27.10 11.77
N ALA A 77 -5.81 -25.87 12.13
CA ALA A 77 -6.71 -24.71 12.01
C ALA A 77 -7.09 -24.38 10.55
N LEU A 78 -6.22 -24.68 9.59
CA LEU A 78 -6.50 -24.48 8.16
C LEU A 78 -7.52 -25.48 7.61
N TYR A 79 -7.47 -26.75 8.04
CA TYR A 79 -8.34 -27.79 7.50
C TYR A 79 -9.65 -27.98 8.28
N THR A 80 -9.67 -27.61 9.55
CA THR A 80 -10.87 -27.65 10.40
C THR A 80 -11.80 -26.45 10.20
N GLY A 81 -11.35 -25.42 9.46
CA GLY A 81 -12.10 -24.18 9.23
C GLY A 81 -12.16 -23.25 10.44
N GLN A 82 -11.37 -23.52 11.49
CA GLN A 82 -11.24 -22.66 12.67
C GLN A 82 -10.44 -21.38 12.41
N TRP A 83 -9.66 -21.36 11.31
CA TRP A 83 -8.93 -20.16 10.92
C TRP A 83 -9.86 -19.11 10.31
N HIS A 84 -10.03 -18.00 11.01
CA HIS A 84 -10.71 -16.82 10.48
C HIS A 84 -9.69 -15.86 9.88
N HIS A 85 -9.77 -15.63 8.58
CA HIS A 85 -9.04 -14.53 7.95
C HIS A 85 -9.50 -13.22 8.60
N SER A 86 -8.57 -12.49 9.21
CA SER A 86 -8.85 -11.13 9.66
C SER A 86 -9.25 -10.32 8.43
N ALA A 87 -10.55 -9.99 8.33
CA ALA A 87 -11.03 -9.07 7.31
C ALA A 87 -10.19 -7.79 7.42
N THR A 88 -9.66 -7.32 6.29
CA THR A 88 -8.84 -6.11 6.22
C THR A 88 -9.48 -5.02 7.06
N SER A 89 -8.88 -4.73 8.21
CA SER A 89 -9.36 -3.67 9.09
C SER A 89 -9.16 -2.37 8.33
N ALA A 90 -10.25 -1.84 7.77
CA ALA A 90 -10.31 -0.45 7.39
C ALA A 90 -10.08 0.34 8.67
N LYS A 91 -8.86 0.88 8.82
CA LYS A 91 -8.55 1.81 9.92
C LYS A 91 -9.56 2.95 9.84
N THR A 92 -10.36 3.07 10.89
CA THR A 92 -11.29 4.18 11.14
C THR A 92 -10.50 5.44 11.47
#